data_AF-A0A0M8RWA5-F1
#
_entry.id   AF-A0A0M8RWA5-F1
#
_cell.length_a   1.000
_cell.length_b   1.000
_cell.length_c   1.000
_cell.angle_alpha   90.00
_cell.angle_beta   90.00
_cell.angle_gamma   90.00
#
_symmetry.space_group_name_H-M   'P 1'
#
loop_
_entity.id
_entity.type
_entity.pdbx_description
1 polymer ?
#
loop_
_entity_poly.entity_id
_entity_poly.type
_entity_poly.pdbx_seq_one_letter_code
_entity_poly.pdbx_strand_id
1 'polypeptide(L)'
;MTTATTWKVGQLAEASGLTVRTLHHWDTIGLLSPSRRTPGGHREYTEDDAARLYQVLALRGLGLGLETIATCLDSGIDPLRLVRDHLAGVEESLSALEALRGRLRRLEESLSAGTAPETRDLLAALKALGRTGPTADRALRRHLDADQLQVLAARGAALGPAAHYLLEVEWPELYRRAARLREAGVPPTDRRVRRLAARMDELGVLFSGGDTGVSAGVRAAWRAEPEEMGGWG
;
A
#
# COMPACT_ATOMS: atom_id res chain seq x y z
N MET A 1 -7.88 15.47 42.27
CA MET A 1 -6.70 15.18 41.44
C MET A 1 -6.90 13.79 40.86
N THR A 2 -7.35 13.67 39.62
CA THR A 2 -7.60 12.37 38.98
C THR A 2 -6.25 11.75 38.61
N THR A 3 -5.85 10.67 39.27
CA THR A 3 -4.67 9.89 38.89
C THR A 3 -4.98 9.21 37.56
N ALA A 4 -4.40 9.71 36.46
CA ALA A 4 -4.51 9.08 35.15
C ALA A 4 -3.90 7.66 35.22
N THR A 5 -4.63 6.66 34.74
CA THR A 5 -4.17 5.27 34.72
C THR A 5 -2.97 5.16 33.79
N THR A 6 -1.90 4.54 34.26
CA THR A 6 -0.70 4.26 33.44
C THR A 6 -0.32 2.79 33.52
N TRP A 7 0.23 2.29 32.42
CA TRP A 7 0.69 0.91 32.30
C TRP A 7 2.19 0.87 32.04
N LYS A 8 2.91 0.00 32.77
CA LYS A 8 4.26 -0.39 32.37
C LYS A 8 4.20 -1.26 31.13
N VAL A 9 5.29 -1.31 30.36
CA VAL A 9 5.37 -2.10 29.13
C VAL A 9 4.97 -3.57 29.31
N GLY A 10 5.33 -4.20 30.43
CA GLY A 10 4.94 -5.58 30.73
C GLY A 10 3.44 -5.75 30.96
N GLN A 11 2.82 -4.82 31.70
CA GLN A 11 1.38 -4.83 31.97
C GLN A 11 0.58 -4.58 30.68
N LEU A 12 1.06 -3.67 29.82
CA LEU A 12 0.42 -3.39 28.54
C LEU A 12 0.57 -4.59 27.57
N ALA A 13 1.72 -5.25 27.57
CA ALA A 13 1.96 -6.47 26.79
C ALA A 13 0.99 -7.59 27.19
N GLU A 14 0.88 -7.86 28.49
CA GLU A 14 -0.04 -8.87 29.04
C GLU A 14 -1.50 -8.54 28.69
N ALA A 15 -1.93 -7.30 28.91
CA ALA A 15 -3.30 -6.88 28.65
C ALA A 15 -3.69 -6.89 27.15
N SER A 16 -2.72 -6.71 26.26
CA SER A 16 -2.95 -6.68 24.80
C SER A 16 -2.64 -8.01 24.10
N GLY A 17 -2.16 -9.03 24.84
CA GLY A 17 -1.70 -10.28 24.25
C GLY A 17 -0.47 -10.13 23.34
N LEU A 18 0.25 -9.00 23.44
CA LEU A 18 1.47 -8.75 22.68
C LEU A 18 2.70 -9.13 23.49
N THR A 19 3.82 -9.32 22.80
CA THR A 19 5.12 -9.44 23.48
C THR A 19 5.67 -8.05 23.79
N VAL A 20 6.44 -7.92 24.89
CA VAL A 20 7.21 -6.71 25.18
C VAL A 20 8.13 -6.34 24.01
N ARG A 21 8.68 -7.34 23.31
CA ARG A 21 9.50 -7.15 22.11
C ARG A 21 8.72 -6.44 20.99
N THR A 22 7.45 -6.78 20.79
CA THR A 22 6.58 -6.11 19.81
C THR A 22 6.39 -4.64 20.17
N LEU A 23 6.07 -4.33 21.44
CA LEU A 23 5.90 -2.96 21.89
C LEU A 23 7.19 -2.12 21.79
N HIS A 24 8.36 -2.72 22.07
CA HIS A 24 9.64 -2.06 21.86
C HIS A 24 9.95 -1.80 20.38
N HIS A 25 9.61 -2.75 19.51
CA HIS A 25 9.75 -2.54 18.08
C HIS A 25 8.84 -1.40 17.60
N TRP A 26 7.58 -1.37 18.05
CA TRP A 26 6.62 -0.32 17.69
C TRP A 26 7.01 1.06 18.22
N ASP A 27 7.62 1.15 19.40
CA ASP A 27 8.24 2.39 19.89
C ASP A 27 9.39 2.83 18.99
N THR A 28 10.25 1.88 18.57
CA THR A 28 11.42 2.17 17.73
C THR A 28 11.02 2.73 16.35
N ILE A 29 9.98 2.17 15.73
CA ILE A 29 9.46 2.66 14.45
C ILE A 29 8.49 3.86 14.60
N GLY A 30 8.19 4.27 15.84
CA GLY A 30 7.29 5.37 16.16
C GLY A 30 5.80 5.08 15.90
N LEU A 31 5.42 3.80 15.77
CA LEU A 31 4.03 3.39 15.60
C LEU A 31 3.25 3.54 16.92
N LEU A 32 3.86 3.15 18.05
CA LEU A 32 3.31 3.29 19.39
C LEU A 32 4.44 3.58 20.37
N SER A 33 4.57 4.84 20.76
CA SER A 33 5.57 5.29 21.73
C SER A 33 4.91 5.62 23.07
N PRO A 34 5.59 5.36 24.20
CA PRO A 34 5.05 5.70 25.50
C PRO A 34 5.02 7.22 25.68
N SER A 35 3.88 7.74 26.11
CA SER A 35 3.70 9.16 26.42
C SER A 35 4.47 9.58 27.67
N ARG A 36 4.88 8.63 28.52
CA ARG A 36 5.65 8.91 29.75
C ARG A 36 6.84 7.97 29.92
N ARG A 37 7.79 8.43 30.71
CA ARG A 37 8.88 7.62 31.25
C ARG A 37 8.99 7.87 32.75
N THR A 38 9.17 6.81 33.52
CA THR A 38 9.48 6.91 34.95
C THR A 38 10.80 7.67 35.18
N PRO A 39 11.06 8.18 36.39
CA PRO A 39 12.36 8.76 36.74
C PRO A 39 13.55 7.81 36.49
N GLY A 40 13.33 6.49 36.58
CA GLY A 40 14.33 5.47 36.27
C GLY A 40 14.42 5.08 34.79
N GLY A 41 13.79 5.80 33.87
CA GLY A 41 13.87 5.59 32.42
C GLY A 41 12.93 4.52 31.83
N HIS A 42 12.16 3.82 32.67
CA HIS A 42 11.19 2.80 32.22
C HIS A 42 10.01 3.43 31.48
N ARG A 43 9.50 2.74 30.46
CA ARG A 43 8.36 3.15 29.63
C ARG A 43 7.04 3.07 30.42
N GLU A 44 6.26 4.15 30.35
CA GLU A 44 4.90 4.22 30.90
C GLU A 44 3.92 4.70 29.83
N TYR A 45 2.90 3.90 29.60
CA TYR A 45 1.86 4.15 28.62
C TYR A 45 0.63 4.72 29.30
N THR A 46 0.06 5.78 28.72
CA THR A 46 -1.17 6.44 29.21
C THR A 46 -2.42 5.81 28.58
N GLU A 47 -3.59 6.30 28.97
CA GLU A 47 -4.87 5.93 28.34
C GLU A 47 -4.90 6.24 26.84
N ASP A 48 -4.33 7.37 26.41
CA ASP A 48 -4.21 7.73 24.99
C ASP A 48 -3.33 6.73 24.22
N ASP A 49 -2.24 6.27 24.84
CA ASP A 49 -1.38 5.26 24.24
C ASP A 49 -2.12 3.91 24.12
N ALA A 50 -2.92 3.55 25.12
CA ALA A 50 -3.75 2.35 25.08
C ALA A 50 -4.84 2.44 24.00
N ALA A 51 -5.46 3.61 23.83
CA ALA A 51 -6.42 3.87 22.74
C ALA A 51 -5.75 3.77 21.37
N ARG A 52 -4.54 4.31 21.22
CA ARG A 52 -3.73 4.17 20.01
C ARG A 52 -3.36 2.72 19.74
N LEU A 53 -2.97 1.97 20.78
CA LEU A 53 -2.68 0.54 20.67
C LEU A 53 -3.89 -0.24 20.15
N TYR A 54 -5.08 0.04 20.67
CA TYR A 54 -6.33 -0.56 20.18
C TYR A 54 -6.55 -0.27 18.69
N GLN A 55 -6.38 0.98 18.25
CA GLN A 55 -6.51 1.36 16.85
C GLN A 55 -5.51 0.63 15.94
N VAL A 56 -4.25 0.51 16.37
CA VAL A 56 -3.22 -0.26 15.64
C VAL A 56 -3.63 -1.72 15.49
N LEU A 57 -4.11 -2.36 16.55
CA LEU A 57 -4.55 -3.75 16.52
C LEU A 57 -5.77 -3.98 15.64
N ALA A 58 -6.76 -3.08 15.70
CA ALA A 58 -7.95 -3.14 14.87
C ALA A 58 -7.60 -3.05 13.38
N LEU A 59 -6.78 -2.07 13.00
CA LEU A 59 -6.37 -1.88 11.60
C LEU A 59 -5.48 -3.03 11.11
N ARG A 60 -4.59 -3.55 11.97
CA ARG A 60 -3.78 -4.73 11.63
C ARG A 60 -4.65 -5.98 11.42
N GLY A 61 -5.73 -6.14 12.19
CA GLY A 61 -6.71 -7.21 12.03
C GLY A 61 -7.40 -7.20 10.65
N LEU A 62 -7.42 -6.04 9.98
CA LEU A 62 -7.95 -5.87 8.63
C LEU A 62 -6.89 -6.10 7.53
N GLY A 63 -5.68 -6.54 7.89
CA GLY A 63 -4.61 -6.84 6.94
C GLY A 63 -3.77 -5.64 6.51
N LEU A 64 -3.96 -4.46 7.12
CA LEU A 64 -3.16 -3.27 6.83
C LEU A 64 -1.71 -3.43 7.36
N GLY A 65 -0.74 -2.99 6.56
CA GLY A 65 0.67 -2.93 6.95
C GLY A 65 0.95 -1.87 8.02
N LEU A 66 2.01 -2.06 8.82
CA LEU A 66 2.32 -1.19 9.96
C LEU A 66 2.63 0.26 9.54
N GLU A 67 3.25 0.46 8.37
CA GLU A 67 3.58 1.77 7.81
C GLU A 67 2.32 2.54 7.39
N THR A 68 1.35 1.85 6.80
CA THR A 68 0.04 2.41 6.44
C THR A 68 -0.74 2.79 7.69
N ILE A 69 -0.73 1.94 8.71
CA ILE A 69 -1.35 2.20 10.01
C ILE A 69 -0.73 3.44 10.66
N ALA A 70 0.60 3.53 10.74
CA ALA A 70 1.29 4.69 11.30
C ALA A 70 0.87 5.99 10.58
N THR A 71 0.83 5.94 9.25
CA THR A 71 0.38 7.09 8.45
C THR A 71 -1.06 7.48 8.76
N CYS A 72 -1.99 6.53 8.88
CA CYS A 72 -3.38 6.81 9.19
C CYS A 72 -3.54 7.53 10.54
N LEU A 73 -2.93 6.97 11.58
CA LEU A 73 -3.08 7.45 12.95
C LEU A 73 -2.38 8.80 13.17
N ASP A 74 -1.27 9.06 12.47
CA ASP A 74 -0.56 10.34 12.57
C ASP A 74 -1.21 11.46 11.75
N SER A 75 -2.03 11.12 10.76
CA SER A 75 -2.65 12.09 9.83
C SER A 75 -4.03 12.57 10.28
N GLY A 76 -4.59 12.02 11.37
CA GLY A 76 -5.95 12.30 11.82
C GLY A 76 -7.03 11.80 10.84
N ILE A 77 -6.67 10.85 9.97
CA ILE A 77 -7.62 10.23 9.04
C ILE A 77 -8.60 9.38 9.86
N ASP A 78 -9.90 9.57 9.62
CA ASP A 78 -10.95 8.75 10.23
C ASP A 78 -10.71 7.28 9.90
N PRO A 79 -10.42 6.42 10.91
CA PRO A 79 -10.20 5.00 10.69
C PRO A 79 -11.36 4.34 9.93
N LEU A 80 -12.61 4.76 10.17
CA LEU A 80 -13.77 4.18 9.49
C LEU A 80 -13.73 4.41 7.98
N ARG A 81 -13.26 5.59 7.54
CA ARG A 81 -13.10 5.89 6.11
C ARG A 81 -12.03 4.99 5.49
N LEU A 82 -10.89 4.82 6.14
CA LEU A 82 -9.82 3.94 5.63
C LEU A 82 -10.28 2.50 5.49
N VAL A 83 -11.04 1.98 6.48
CA VAL A 83 -11.61 0.63 6.42
C VAL A 83 -12.58 0.50 5.25
N ARG A 84 -13.43 1.50 5.00
CA ARG A 84 -14.35 1.52 3.87
C ARG A 84 -13.61 1.52 2.53
N ASP A 85 -12.59 2.35 2.41
CA ASP A 85 -11.77 2.42 1.19
C ASP A 85 -11.03 1.09 0.95
N HIS A 86 -10.51 0.46 2.01
CA HIS A 86 -9.87 -0.85 1.92
C HIS A 86 -10.86 -1.96 1.55
N LEU A 87 -12.04 -1.97 2.17
CA LEU A 87 -13.10 -2.92 1.86
C LEU A 87 -13.52 -2.82 0.39
N ALA A 88 -13.72 -1.60 -0.13
CA ALA A 88 -14.05 -1.38 -1.53
C ALA A 88 -12.96 -1.95 -2.48
N GLY A 89 -11.68 -1.73 -2.18
CA GLY A 89 -10.59 -2.31 -2.97
C GLY A 89 -10.51 -3.84 -2.91
N VAL A 90 -10.83 -4.43 -1.75
CA VAL A 90 -10.95 -5.89 -1.59
C VAL A 90 -12.12 -6.45 -2.41
N GLU A 91 -13.27 -5.79 -2.38
CA GLU A 91 -14.46 -6.16 -3.15
C GLU A 91 -14.20 -6.09 -4.66
N GLU A 92 -13.51 -5.04 -5.14
CA GLU A 92 -13.09 -4.92 -6.53
C GLU A 92 -12.10 -6.02 -6.94
N SER A 93 -11.10 -6.30 -6.09
CA SER A 93 -10.15 -7.39 -6.30
C SER A 93 -10.86 -8.75 -6.39
N LEU A 94 -11.85 -8.99 -5.53
CA LEU A 94 -12.64 -10.21 -5.53
C LEU A 94 -13.44 -10.34 -6.83
N SER A 95 -14.12 -9.28 -7.26
CA SER A 95 -14.85 -9.23 -8.54
C SER A 95 -13.92 -9.56 -9.74
N ALA A 96 -12.72 -8.96 -9.77
CA ALA A 96 -11.73 -9.23 -10.81
C ALA A 96 -11.24 -10.69 -10.80
N LEU A 97 -11.02 -11.26 -9.62
CA LEU A 97 -10.64 -12.67 -9.44
C LEU A 97 -11.77 -13.62 -9.85
N GLU A 98 -13.02 -13.29 -9.56
CA GLU A 98 -14.18 -14.07 -10.01
C GLU A 98 -14.32 -14.06 -11.54
N ALA A 99 -14.10 -12.92 -12.17
CA ALA A 99 -14.08 -12.80 -13.62
C ALA A 99 -12.92 -13.61 -14.24
N LEU A 100 -11.74 -13.62 -13.60
CA LEU A 100 -10.62 -14.49 -14.01
C LEU A 100 -10.97 -15.97 -13.87
N ARG A 101 -11.51 -16.38 -12.72
CA ARG A 101 -11.97 -17.75 -12.48
C ARG A 101 -12.96 -18.21 -13.55
N GLY A 102 -13.94 -17.37 -13.89
CA GLY A 102 -14.92 -17.68 -14.93
C GLY A 102 -14.29 -17.88 -16.32
N ARG A 103 -13.27 -17.09 -16.66
CA ARG A 103 -12.50 -17.25 -17.91
C ARG A 103 -11.69 -18.55 -17.92
N LEU A 104 -10.99 -18.85 -16.82
CA LEU A 104 -10.20 -20.07 -16.70
C LEU A 104 -11.07 -21.33 -16.81
N ARG A 105 -12.29 -21.31 -16.25
CA ARG A 105 -13.25 -22.42 -16.42
C ARG A 105 -13.67 -22.63 -17.87
N ARG A 106 -13.98 -21.57 -18.62
CA ARG A 106 -14.32 -21.71 -20.06
C ARG A 106 -13.15 -22.25 -20.88
N LEU A 107 -11.94 -21.82 -20.55
CA LEU A 107 -10.72 -22.34 -21.17
C LEU A 107 -10.54 -23.84 -20.86
N GLU A 108 -10.71 -24.23 -19.60
CA GLU A 108 -10.68 -25.63 -19.16
C GLU A 108 -11.71 -26.50 -19.89
N GLU A 109 -12.96 -26.02 -19.99
CA GLU A 109 -14.04 -26.71 -20.71
C GLU A 109 -13.71 -26.89 -22.20
N SER A 110 -13.20 -25.84 -22.86
CA SER A 110 -12.85 -25.88 -24.29
C SER A 110 -11.71 -26.87 -24.56
N LEU A 111 -10.65 -26.80 -23.75
CA LEU A 111 -9.51 -27.71 -23.86
C LEU A 111 -9.92 -29.16 -23.58
N SER A 112 -10.79 -29.39 -22.60
CA SER A 112 -11.30 -30.73 -22.27
C SER A 112 -12.20 -31.32 -23.36
N ALA A 113 -12.91 -30.46 -24.11
CA ALA A 113 -13.73 -30.87 -25.25
C ALA A 113 -12.93 -31.10 -26.54
N GLY A 114 -11.60 -30.86 -26.53
CA GLY A 114 -10.75 -30.98 -27.72
C GLY A 114 -10.98 -29.87 -28.76
N THR A 115 -11.70 -28.81 -28.39
CA THR A 115 -11.90 -27.63 -29.24
C THR A 115 -10.83 -26.59 -28.95
N ALA A 116 -10.31 -25.94 -30.00
CA ALA A 116 -9.42 -24.82 -29.83
C ALA A 116 -10.16 -23.70 -29.07
N PRO A 117 -9.58 -23.13 -28.00
CA PRO A 117 -10.18 -21.98 -27.31
C PRO A 117 -10.43 -20.85 -28.32
N GLU A 118 -11.56 -20.15 -28.21
CA GLU A 118 -11.78 -18.99 -29.07
C GLU A 118 -10.64 -17.98 -28.90
N THR A 119 -10.14 -17.42 -30.00
CA THR A 119 -9.07 -16.41 -30.00
C THR A 119 -9.35 -15.27 -29.03
N ARG A 120 -10.64 -14.95 -28.82
CA ARG A 120 -11.11 -13.96 -27.85
C ARG A 120 -10.79 -14.34 -26.41
N ASP A 121 -10.99 -15.59 -26.01
CA ASP A 121 -10.72 -16.07 -24.65
C ASP A 121 -9.21 -16.14 -24.39
N LEU A 122 -8.42 -16.53 -25.40
CA LEU A 122 -6.96 -16.55 -25.33
C LEU A 122 -6.38 -15.13 -25.17
N LEU A 123 -6.86 -14.18 -25.98
CA LEU A 123 -6.45 -12.77 -25.89
C LEU A 123 -6.91 -12.11 -24.58
N ALA A 124 -8.08 -12.48 -24.06
CA ALA A 124 -8.58 -12.00 -22.77
C ALA A 124 -7.79 -12.57 -21.59
N ALA A 125 -7.29 -13.82 -21.68
CA ALA A 125 -6.40 -14.43 -20.70
C ALA A 125 -5.01 -13.77 -20.71
N LEU A 126 -4.46 -13.50 -21.91
CA LEU A 126 -3.19 -12.78 -22.06
C LEU A 126 -3.25 -11.34 -21.52
N LYS A 127 -4.35 -10.61 -21.77
CA LYS A 127 -4.58 -9.28 -21.14
C LYS A 127 -4.72 -9.35 -19.63
N ALA A 128 -5.20 -10.45 -19.06
CA ALA A 128 -5.31 -10.61 -17.61
C ALA A 128 -3.95 -10.87 -16.93
N LEU A 129 -3.01 -11.44 -17.67
CA LEU A 129 -1.64 -11.70 -17.22
C LEU A 129 -0.77 -10.43 -17.24
N GLY A 130 -1.07 -9.47 -18.12
CA GLY A 130 -0.46 -8.15 -18.14
C GLY A 130 -1.28 -7.13 -17.35
N ARG A 131 -1.12 -7.06 -16.02
CA ARG A 131 -1.88 -6.10 -15.18
C ARG A 131 -1.21 -4.72 -15.14
N THR A 132 -1.67 -3.84 -16.03
CA THR A 132 -1.88 -2.40 -15.79
C THR A 132 -3.20 -2.04 -16.49
N GLY A 133 -4.09 -1.27 -15.85
CA GLY A 133 -5.36 -0.86 -16.47
C GLY A 133 -5.17 -0.19 -17.85
N PRO A 134 -6.18 -0.19 -18.74
CA PRO A 134 -6.02 0.26 -20.14
C PRO A 134 -5.67 1.76 -20.31
N THR A 135 -5.86 2.56 -19.27
CA THR A 135 -5.43 3.97 -19.18
C THR A 135 -3.99 4.08 -18.68
N ALA A 136 -3.65 3.43 -17.57
CA ALA A 136 -2.28 3.38 -17.06
C ALA A 136 -1.28 2.77 -18.07
N ASP A 137 -1.68 1.71 -18.79
CA ASP A 137 -0.86 1.10 -19.86
C ASP A 137 -0.57 2.08 -21.00
N ARG A 138 -1.52 2.98 -21.31
CA ARG A 138 -1.35 4.00 -22.36
C ARG A 138 -0.39 5.10 -21.92
N ALA A 139 -0.55 5.57 -20.69
CA ALA A 139 0.33 6.56 -20.07
C ALA A 139 1.78 6.03 -19.97
N LEU A 140 1.95 4.77 -19.55
CA LEU A 140 3.26 4.12 -19.47
C LEU A 140 3.93 4.01 -20.85
N ARG A 141 3.19 3.62 -21.90
CA ARG A 141 3.72 3.54 -23.29
C ARG A 141 4.17 4.87 -23.89
N ARG A 142 3.75 6.01 -23.34
CA ARG A 142 4.24 7.35 -23.77
C ARG A 142 5.62 7.68 -23.20
N HIS A 143 6.03 6.98 -22.13
CA HIS A 143 7.23 7.30 -21.35
C HIS A 143 8.21 6.14 -21.21
N LEU A 144 7.86 4.94 -21.66
CA LEU A 144 8.67 3.72 -21.57
C LEU A 144 8.76 3.04 -22.94
N ASP A 145 9.93 2.50 -23.27
CA ASP A 145 10.14 1.69 -24.46
C ASP A 145 9.64 0.24 -24.29
N ALA A 146 9.69 -0.53 -25.38
CA ALA A 146 9.16 -1.90 -25.39
C ALA A 146 9.89 -2.86 -24.42
N ASP A 147 11.20 -2.67 -24.25
CA ASP A 147 12.02 -3.51 -23.37
C ASP A 147 11.74 -3.15 -21.91
N GLN A 148 11.62 -1.85 -21.61
CA GLN A 148 11.25 -1.33 -20.30
C GLN A 148 9.83 -1.77 -19.87
N LEU A 149 8.88 -1.80 -20.80
CA LEU A 149 7.53 -2.31 -20.55
C LEU A 149 7.53 -3.82 -20.28
N GLN A 150 8.38 -4.61 -20.95
CA GLN A 150 8.54 -6.03 -20.66
C GLN A 150 9.11 -6.27 -19.26
N VAL A 151 10.13 -5.50 -18.87
CA VAL A 151 10.70 -5.55 -17.52
C VAL A 151 9.62 -5.26 -16.46
N LEU A 152 8.83 -4.21 -16.67
CA LEU A 152 7.75 -3.81 -15.76
C LEU A 152 6.68 -4.91 -15.66
N ALA A 153 6.27 -5.50 -16.78
CA ALA A 153 5.27 -6.56 -16.83
C ALA A 153 5.74 -7.84 -16.14
N ALA A 154 6.98 -8.27 -16.38
CA ALA A 154 7.58 -9.44 -15.73
C ALA A 154 7.67 -9.26 -14.20
N ARG A 155 7.96 -8.04 -13.75
CA ARG A 155 8.00 -7.71 -12.31
C ARG A 155 6.61 -7.62 -11.69
N GLY A 156 5.65 -7.01 -12.38
CA GLY A 156 4.25 -7.02 -11.96
C GLY A 156 3.71 -8.45 -11.76
N ALA A 157 4.06 -9.37 -12.67
CA ALA A 157 3.71 -10.78 -12.53
C ALA A 157 4.35 -11.45 -11.31
N ALA A 158 5.60 -11.10 -10.98
CA ALA A 158 6.31 -11.63 -9.80
C ALA A 158 5.78 -11.11 -8.45
N LEU A 159 5.26 -9.87 -8.43
CA LEU A 159 4.66 -9.25 -7.25
C LEU A 159 3.22 -9.71 -6.99
N GLY A 160 2.55 -10.28 -8.00
CA GLY A 160 1.22 -10.88 -7.87
C GLY A 160 0.16 -9.86 -7.41
N PRO A 161 -0.82 -10.27 -6.58
CA PRO A 161 -1.90 -9.39 -6.13
C PRO A 161 -1.42 -8.12 -5.39
N ALA A 162 -0.24 -8.17 -4.77
CA ALA A 162 0.34 -7.00 -4.09
C ALA A 162 0.69 -5.87 -5.08
N ALA A 163 1.00 -6.17 -6.34
CA ALA A 163 1.28 -5.16 -7.35
C ALA A 163 0.09 -4.22 -7.57
N HIS A 164 -1.14 -4.75 -7.53
CA HIS A 164 -2.36 -3.96 -7.73
C HIS A 164 -2.59 -2.98 -6.57
N TYR A 165 -2.47 -3.41 -5.31
CA TYR A 165 -2.55 -2.51 -4.15
C TYR A 165 -1.48 -1.41 -4.21
N LEU A 166 -0.25 -1.77 -4.57
CA LEU A 166 0.86 -0.82 -4.64
C LEU A 166 0.68 0.20 -5.79
N LEU A 167 0.21 -0.24 -6.96
CA LEU A 167 0.03 0.61 -8.15
C LEU A 167 -1.22 1.47 -8.11
N GLU A 168 -2.34 0.93 -7.65
CA GLU A 168 -3.65 1.59 -7.74
C GLU A 168 -4.05 2.32 -6.47
N VAL A 169 -3.47 1.95 -5.31
CA VAL A 169 -3.81 2.57 -4.02
C VAL A 169 -2.64 3.38 -3.47
N GLU A 170 -1.47 2.76 -3.28
CA GLU A 170 -0.37 3.41 -2.58
C GLU A 170 0.30 4.50 -3.42
N TRP A 171 0.64 4.24 -4.69
CA TRP A 171 1.25 5.22 -5.59
C TRP A 171 0.45 6.53 -5.74
N PRO A 172 -0.86 6.51 -6.08
CA PRO A 172 -1.63 7.74 -6.19
C PRO A 172 -1.69 8.52 -4.87
N GLU A 173 -1.77 7.84 -3.72
CA GLU A 173 -1.79 8.53 -2.43
C GLU A 173 -0.45 9.20 -2.09
N LEU A 174 0.68 8.58 -2.42
CA LEU A 174 2.00 9.19 -2.24
C LEU A 174 2.14 10.47 -3.09
N TYR A 175 1.66 10.45 -4.34
CA TYR A 175 1.65 11.64 -5.20
C TYR A 175 0.70 12.73 -4.69
N ARG A 176 -0.51 12.37 -4.22
CA ARG A 176 -1.43 13.33 -3.58
C ARG A 176 -0.80 13.97 -2.34
N ARG A 177 -0.10 13.20 -1.51
CA ARG A 177 0.61 13.72 -0.34
C ARG A 177 1.77 14.63 -0.73
N ALA A 178 2.49 14.31 -1.79
CA ALA A 178 3.57 15.15 -2.32
C ALA A 178 3.01 16.50 -2.81
N ALA A 179 1.87 16.48 -3.52
CA ALA A 179 1.17 17.69 -3.95
C ALA A 179 0.76 18.57 -2.76
N ARG A 180 0.12 17.99 -1.73
CA ARG A 180 -0.29 18.73 -0.52
C ARG A 180 0.88 19.35 0.24
N LEU A 181 2.00 18.63 0.40
CA LEU A 181 3.19 19.16 1.07
C LEU A 181 3.83 20.30 0.27
N ARG A 182 3.81 20.21 -1.07
CA ARG A 182 4.29 21.26 -1.97
C ARG A 182 3.41 22.51 -1.90
N GLU A 183 2.08 22.34 -1.94
CA GLU A 183 1.12 23.44 -1.81
C GLU A 183 1.22 24.15 -0.45
N ALA A 184 1.47 23.38 0.62
CA ALA A 184 1.70 23.91 1.95
C ALA A 184 3.09 24.55 2.15
N GLY A 185 3.93 24.61 1.11
CA GLY A 185 5.25 25.22 1.16
C GLY A 185 6.24 24.51 2.10
N VAL A 186 6.01 23.23 2.41
CA VAL A 186 6.87 22.48 3.34
C VAL A 186 8.24 22.25 2.69
N PRO A 187 9.35 22.60 3.36
CA PRO A 187 10.67 22.51 2.77
C PRO A 187 11.07 21.05 2.48
N PRO A 188 11.85 20.77 1.42
CA PRO A 188 12.28 19.41 1.06
C PRO A 188 13.09 18.70 2.14
N THR A 189 13.70 19.48 3.05
CA THR A 189 14.46 18.98 4.20
C THR A 189 13.58 18.57 5.38
N ASP A 190 12.27 18.81 5.35
CA ASP A 190 11.35 18.35 6.40
C ASP A 190 11.34 16.82 6.48
N ARG A 191 11.23 16.28 7.70
CA ARG A 191 11.20 14.83 7.94
C ARG A 191 10.03 14.15 7.20
N ARG A 192 8.90 14.83 7.04
CA ARG A 192 7.71 14.34 6.32
C ARG A 192 7.98 14.21 4.83
N VAL A 193 8.64 15.20 4.23
CA VAL A 193 9.01 15.17 2.80
C VAL A 193 10.07 14.11 2.55
N ARG A 194 11.09 14.01 3.41
CA ARG A 194 12.13 12.98 3.29
C ARG A 194 11.60 11.56 3.44
N ARG A 195 10.69 11.32 4.38
CA ARG A 195 10.03 10.00 4.53
C ARG A 195 9.17 9.66 3.31
N LEU A 196 8.43 10.63 2.79
CA LEU A 196 7.61 10.45 1.59
C LEU A 196 8.48 10.11 0.37
N ALA A 197 9.55 10.88 0.15
CA ALA A 197 10.51 10.63 -0.92
C ALA A 197 11.17 9.25 -0.79
N ALA A 198 11.61 8.87 0.41
CA ALA A 198 12.19 7.55 0.65
C ALA A 198 11.21 6.41 0.32
N ARG A 199 9.92 6.55 0.66
CA ARG A 199 8.91 5.54 0.33
C ARG A 199 8.63 5.46 -1.18
N MET A 200 8.58 6.60 -1.85
CA MET A 200 8.43 6.65 -3.31
C MET A 200 9.64 6.03 -4.03
N ASP A 201 10.85 6.25 -3.53
CA ASP A 201 12.07 5.64 -4.07
C ASP A 201 12.10 4.12 -3.83
N GLU A 202 11.72 3.66 -2.64
CA GLU A 202 11.64 2.23 -2.28
C GLU A 202 10.67 1.47 -3.19
N LEU A 203 9.46 2.04 -3.40
CA LEU A 203 8.51 1.47 -4.36
C LEU A 203 9.02 1.56 -5.79
N GLY A 204 9.67 2.67 -6.16
CA GLY A 204 10.29 2.82 -7.48
C GLY A 204 11.27 1.69 -7.78
N VAL A 205 12.17 1.38 -6.84
CA VAL A 205 13.15 0.28 -6.95
C VAL A 205 12.46 -1.09 -7.00
N LEU A 206 11.40 -1.28 -6.21
CA LEU A 206 10.62 -2.53 -6.21
C LEU A 206 10.01 -2.82 -7.59
N PHE A 207 9.49 -1.79 -8.28
CA PHE A 207 8.85 -1.92 -9.58
C PHE A 207 9.83 -1.99 -10.75
N SER A 208 10.93 -1.23 -10.70
CA SER A 208 11.94 -1.22 -11.76
C SER A 208 12.99 -2.32 -11.61
N GLY A 209 13.04 -3.01 -10.47
CA GLY A 209 14.13 -3.93 -10.15
C GLY A 209 15.50 -3.23 -10.06
N GLY A 210 15.51 -1.92 -9.77
CA GLY A 210 16.71 -1.08 -9.77
C GLY A 210 17.07 -0.46 -11.11
N ASP A 211 16.30 -0.71 -12.18
CA ASP A 211 16.49 -0.04 -13.47
C ASP A 211 16.09 1.45 -13.37
N THR A 212 17.08 2.33 -13.50
CA THR A 212 16.88 3.76 -13.37
C THR A 212 16.10 4.38 -14.54
N GLY A 213 16.13 3.75 -15.71
CA GLY A 213 15.34 4.14 -16.89
C GLY A 213 13.86 3.84 -16.70
N VAL A 214 13.53 2.63 -16.25
CA VAL A 214 12.15 2.23 -15.92
C VAL A 214 11.58 3.10 -14.79
N SER A 215 12.35 3.30 -13.71
CA SER A 215 11.95 4.20 -12.61
C SER A 215 11.75 5.65 -13.05
N ALA A 216 12.53 6.15 -14.01
CA ALA A 216 12.38 7.51 -14.53
C ALA A 216 11.13 7.64 -15.42
N GLY A 217 10.87 6.67 -16.29
CA GLY A 217 9.69 6.62 -17.16
C GLY A 217 8.39 6.55 -16.38
N VAL A 218 8.30 5.68 -15.36
CA VAL A 218 7.13 5.59 -14.48
C VAL A 218 6.87 6.91 -13.73
N ARG A 219 7.92 7.57 -13.22
CA ARG A 219 7.79 8.89 -12.57
C ARG A 219 7.43 10.01 -13.53
N ALA A 220 7.78 9.89 -14.81
CA ALA A 220 7.37 10.85 -15.84
C ALA A 220 5.88 10.69 -16.16
N ALA A 221 5.40 9.46 -16.33
CA ALA A 221 3.98 9.16 -16.54
C ALA A 221 3.10 9.69 -15.40
N TRP A 222 3.47 9.45 -14.15
CA TRP A 222 2.73 9.99 -12.99
C TRP A 222 2.75 11.51 -12.87
N ARG A 223 3.79 12.18 -13.37
CA ARG A 223 3.86 13.65 -13.37
C ARG A 223 3.04 14.28 -14.49
N ALA A 224 3.00 13.64 -15.65
CA ALA A 224 2.29 14.13 -16.82
C ALA A 224 0.80 13.81 -16.74
N GLU A 225 0.44 12.60 -16.31
CA GLU A 225 -0.89 12.01 -16.47
C GLU A 225 -1.37 11.29 -15.20
N PRO A 226 -1.44 11.99 -14.04
CA PRO A 226 -1.78 11.37 -12.75
C PRO A 226 -3.20 10.77 -12.72
N GLU A 227 -4.14 11.30 -13.51
CA GLU A 227 -5.52 10.78 -13.59
C GLU A 227 -5.58 9.46 -14.36
N GLU A 228 -4.87 9.34 -15.49
CA GLU A 228 -4.77 8.10 -16.28
C GLU A 228 -4.00 7.01 -15.52
N MET A 229 -2.95 7.41 -14.80
CA MET A 229 -2.14 6.52 -13.96
C MET A 229 -2.87 6.07 -12.68
N GLY A 230 -3.75 6.91 -12.13
CA GLY A 230 -4.51 6.63 -10.92
C GLY A 230 -5.87 5.98 -11.14
N GLY A 231 -6.29 5.75 -12.39
CA GLY A 231 -7.56 5.09 -12.71
C GLY A 231 -8.81 5.93 -12.44
N TRP A 232 -8.69 7.24 -12.27
CA TRP A 232 -9.83 8.14 -12.06
C TRP A 232 -10.37 8.59 -13.42
N GLY A 233 -11.24 7.78 -14.02
CA GLY A 233 -11.95 8.10 -15.26
C GLY A 233 -13.36 7.52 -15.26
#